data_AF-A0A0K2T4X6-F1
#
_entry.id   AF-A0A0K2T4X6-F1
#
_cell.length_a   1.000
_cell.length_b   1.000
_cell.length_c   1.000
_cell.angle_alpha   90.00
_cell.angle_beta   90.00
_cell.angle_gamma   90.00
#
_symmetry.space_group_name_H-M   'P 1'
#
loop_
_entity.id
_entity.type
_entity.pdbx_description
1 polymer ?
#
loop_
_entity_poly.entity_id
_entity_poly.type
_entity_poly.pdbx_seq_one_letter_code
_entity_poly.pdbx_strand_id
1 'polypeptide(L)'
;MGNMLFSKRLTEDTSSADMRLLPSHMYNGPLSLGDPNYRGLSKMEEDPLIPQRMREIVRTIHCLDESNKFDECGKEHGGFKGIIACQEPCNQMKECIAKYFHDTEFRNMVTEEYLNERSHYRQTGIKTPRYIQKEWQNRNLVNDPPFDENGKYIPQKPNGWDKSYKETGPPSWASYNYNFNS
;
A
#
# COMPACT_ATOMS: atom_id res chain seq x y z
N MET A 1 -44.65 -10.32 36.20
CA MET A 1 -43.19 -10.20 36.18
C MET A 1 -42.79 -9.75 34.78
N GLY A 2 -42.65 -8.45 34.56
CA GLY A 2 -42.33 -7.88 33.25
C GLY A 2 -40.83 -7.64 33.13
N ASN A 3 -40.20 -8.26 32.14
CA ASN A 3 -38.81 -8.04 31.78
C ASN A 3 -38.65 -6.62 31.20
N MET A 4 -38.01 -5.73 31.95
CA MET A 4 -37.49 -4.47 31.42
C MET A 4 -36.17 -4.75 30.70
N LEU A 5 -36.23 -4.88 29.38
CA LEU A 5 -35.05 -4.74 28.53
C LEU A 5 -34.65 -3.27 28.54
N PHE A 6 -33.60 -2.97 29.30
CA PHE A 6 -32.94 -1.66 29.29
C PHE A 6 -32.36 -1.41 27.89
N SER A 7 -33.07 -0.60 27.10
CA SER A 7 -32.51 0.05 25.92
C SER A 7 -31.33 0.91 26.36
N LYS A 8 -30.13 0.57 25.90
CA LYS A 8 -28.93 1.39 26.14
C LYS A 8 -29.18 2.77 25.54
N ARG A 9 -29.26 3.76 26.42
CA ARG A 9 -29.17 5.19 26.12
C ARG A 9 -28.03 5.42 25.11
N LEU A 10 -28.40 5.92 23.93
CA LEU A 10 -27.48 6.59 23.03
C LEU A 10 -26.89 7.78 23.81
N THR A 11 -25.60 7.76 24.05
CA THR A 11 -24.89 8.92 24.59
C THR A 11 -24.89 10.01 23.53
N GLU A 12 -25.33 11.19 23.96
CA GLU A 12 -25.45 12.42 23.20
C GLU A 12 -24.09 12.86 22.66
N ASP A 13 -23.96 12.87 21.34
CA ASP A 13 -23.06 13.74 20.55
C ASP A 13 -23.63 13.80 19.12
N THR A 14 -24.88 14.27 19.01
CA THR A 14 -25.52 14.55 17.71
C THR A 14 -25.52 16.04 17.45
N SER A 15 -24.37 16.59 17.05
CA SER A 15 -24.37 17.84 16.28
C SER A 15 -24.67 17.49 14.83
N SER A 16 -25.94 17.64 14.44
CA SER A 16 -26.42 17.57 13.05
C SER A 16 -25.98 16.32 12.28
N ALA A 17 -26.54 15.16 12.62
CA ALA A 17 -26.40 13.97 11.80
C ALA A 17 -27.19 14.13 10.50
N ASP A 18 -26.57 14.76 9.49
CA ASP A 18 -26.93 14.51 8.10
C ASP A 18 -26.96 13.00 7.91
N MET A 19 -28.07 12.46 7.42
CA MET A 19 -28.25 11.03 7.17
C MET A 19 -27.31 10.60 6.03
N ARG A 20 -26.04 10.38 6.34
CA ARG A 20 -25.00 9.98 5.39
C ARG A 20 -24.75 8.49 5.55
N LEU A 21 -24.72 7.79 4.43
CA LEU A 21 -24.50 6.33 4.37
C LEU A 21 -23.07 5.93 4.76
N LEU A 22 -22.11 6.84 4.68
CA LEU A 22 -20.69 6.58 4.95
C LEU A 22 -20.25 7.23 6.28
N PRO A 23 -19.21 6.69 6.94
CA PRO A 23 -18.58 7.32 8.10
C PRO A 23 -17.98 8.70 7.80
N SER A 24 -17.93 9.58 8.82
CA SER A 24 -17.42 10.95 8.72
C SER A 24 -16.00 11.07 8.18
N HIS A 25 -15.12 10.19 8.63
CA HIS A 25 -13.72 10.16 8.20
C HIS A 25 -13.53 9.86 6.71
N MET A 26 -14.55 9.38 5.99
CA MET A 26 -14.45 9.09 4.55
C MET A 26 -14.70 10.31 3.66
N TYR A 27 -15.38 11.35 4.16
CA TYR A 27 -15.75 12.54 3.39
C TYR A 27 -15.33 13.86 4.03
N ASN A 28 -14.85 13.84 5.27
CA ASN A 28 -14.28 15.02 5.93
C ASN A 28 -12.89 15.38 5.35
N GLY A 29 -12.19 16.31 5.99
CA GLY A 29 -10.83 16.70 5.64
C GLY A 29 -10.75 17.98 4.79
N PRO A 30 -9.54 18.47 4.49
CA PRO A 30 -9.32 19.77 3.85
C PRO A 30 -9.85 19.85 2.41
N LEU A 31 -9.89 18.70 1.71
CA LEU A 31 -10.33 18.60 0.32
C LEU A 31 -11.61 17.77 0.16
N SER A 32 -12.30 17.44 1.27
CA SER A 32 -13.47 16.55 1.29
C SER A 32 -13.21 15.15 0.68
N LEU A 33 -11.96 14.70 0.69
CA LEU A 33 -11.52 13.38 0.21
C LEU A 33 -11.39 12.34 1.33
N GLY A 34 -11.74 12.72 2.56
CA GLY A 34 -11.56 11.95 3.78
C GLY A 34 -10.52 12.58 4.72
N ASP A 35 -10.55 12.18 5.99
CA ASP A 35 -9.61 12.63 7.01
C ASP A 35 -8.20 12.07 6.73
N PRO A 36 -7.17 12.93 6.56
CA PRO A 36 -5.79 12.52 6.40
C PRO A 36 -5.23 11.76 7.61
N ASN A 37 -5.74 12.00 8.82
CA ASN A 37 -5.23 11.35 10.04
C ASN A 37 -5.88 10.00 10.32
N TYR A 38 -6.93 9.63 9.57
CA TYR A 38 -7.58 8.33 9.74
C TYR A 38 -6.76 7.19 9.12
N ARG A 39 -6.18 6.33 9.98
CA ARG A 39 -5.30 5.21 9.59
C ARG A 39 -5.97 3.83 9.57
N GLY A 40 -7.29 3.74 9.77
CA GLY A 40 -7.99 2.45 9.68
C GLY A 40 -7.97 1.87 8.25
N LEU A 41 -7.87 0.55 8.13
CA LEU A 41 -8.01 -0.17 6.85
C LEU A 41 -9.46 -0.66 6.68
N SER A 42 -9.98 -0.49 5.47
CA SER A 42 -11.18 -1.19 5.02
C SER A 42 -10.85 -2.63 4.64
N LYS A 43 -11.83 -3.53 4.69
CA LYS A 43 -11.67 -4.92 4.22
C LYS A 43 -11.18 -5.00 2.77
N MET A 44 -11.63 -4.07 1.92
CA MET A 44 -11.19 -3.98 0.53
C MET A 44 -9.76 -3.45 0.36
N GLU A 45 -9.19 -2.82 1.39
CA GLU A 45 -7.79 -2.41 1.39
C GLU A 45 -6.93 -3.54 1.97
N GLU A 46 -7.40 -4.17 3.05
CA GLU A 46 -6.69 -5.24 3.73
C GLU A 46 -6.58 -6.53 2.90
N ASP A 47 -7.67 -7.01 2.30
CA ASP A 47 -7.72 -8.34 1.69
C ASP A 47 -7.20 -8.39 0.25
N PRO A 48 -7.65 -7.54 -0.70
CA PRO A 48 -7.12 -7.59 -2.07
C PRO A 48 -5.96 -6.61 -2.30
N LEU A 49 -6.00 -5.39 -1.73
CA LEU A 49 -5.10 -4.32 -2.15
C LEU A 49 -3.68 -4.47 -1.57
N ILE A 50 -3.55 -4.69 -0.26
CA ILE A 50 -2.22 -4.89 0.36
C ILE A 50 -1.53 -6.13 -0.21
N PRO A 51 -2.19 -7.31 -0.30
CA PRO A 51 -1.58 -8.48 -0.92
C PRO A 51 -1.24 -8.28 -2.40
N GLN A 52 -2.03 -7.50 -3.15
CA GLN A 52 -1.66 -7.14 -4.52
C GLN A 52 -0.37 -6.33 -4.54
N ARG A 53 -0.25 -5.29 -3.71
CA ARG A 53 0.97 -4.46 -3.61
C ARG A 53 2.18 -5.31 -3.21
N MET A 54 2.03 -6.18 -2.22
CA MET A 54 3.08 -7.10 -1.79
C MET A 54 3.59 -7.96 -2.97
N ARG A 55 2.69 -8.53 -3.81
CA ARG A 55 3.12 -9.32 -4.97
C ARG A 55 3.99 -8.54 -5.93
N GLU A 56 3.60 -7.31 -6.26
CA GLU A 56 4.32 -6.49 -7.25
C GLU A 56 5.65 -5.98 -6.70
N ILE A 57 5.68 -5.57 -5.42
CA ILE A 57 6.93 -5.17 -4.75
C ILE A 57 7.89 -6.35 -4.70
N VAL A 58 7.42 -7.53 -4.30
CA VAL A 58 8.27 -8.73 -4.23
C VAL A 58 8.83 -9.08 -5.61
N ARG A 59 8.04 -9.02 -6.67
CA ARG A 59 8.50 -9.29 -8.04
C ARG A 59 9.53 -8.29 -8.55
N THR A 60 9.36 -7.02 -8.24
CA THR A 60 10.21 -5.94 -8.80
C THR A 60 11.47 -5.67 -7.97
N ILE A 61 11.44 -5.93 -6.66
CA ILE A 61 12.49 -5.54 -5.72
C ILE A 61 13.19 -6.75 -5.10
N HIS A 62 12.44 -7.72 -4.57
CA HIS A 62 13.03 -8.82 -3.79
C HIS A 62 13.44 -10.04 -4.63
N CYS A 63 12.60 -10.42 -5.58
CA CYS A 63 12.72 -11.63 -6.40
C CYS A 63 12.90 -11.26 -7.88
N LEU A 64 13.67 -10.20 -8.15
CA LEU A 64 13.85 -9.66 -9.50
C LEU A 64 14.54 -10.69 -10.41
N ASP A 65 15.56 -11.38 -9.89
CA ASP A 65 16.33 -12.37 -10.65
C ASP A 65 15.48 -13.58 -11.02
N GLU A 66 14.69 -14.11 -10.08
CA GLU A 66 13.76 -15.22 -10.32
C GLU A 66 12.64 -14.80 -11.28
N SER A 67 12.12 -13.57 -11.14
CA SER A 67 11.11 -13.03 -12.05
C SER A 67 11.66 -12.91 -13.47
N ASN A 68 12.88 -12.41 -13.63
CA ASN A 68 13.54 -12.28 -14.94
C ASN A 68 13.77 -13.64 -15.59
N LYS A 69 14.27 -14.64 -14.84
CA LYS A 69 14.44 -16.01 -15.35
C LYS A 69 13.12 -16.63 -15.81
N PHE A 70 12.05 -16.41 -15.05
CA PHE A 70 10.73 -16.88 -15.43
C PHE A 70 10.21 -16.19 -16.70
N ASP A 71 10.39 -14.87 -16.81
CA ASP A 71 10.00 -14.09 -17.98
C ASP A 71 10.81 -14.45 -19.23
N GLU A 72 12.10 -14.73 -19.07
CA GLU A 72 12.98 -15.24 -20.14
C GLU A 72 12.50 -16.60 -20.64
N CYS A 73 12.26 -17.55 -19.75
CA CYS A 73 11.71 -18.86 -20.12
C CYS A 73 10.35 -18.74 -20.81
N GLY A 74 9.49 -17.83 -20.32
CA GLY A 74 8.19 -17.54 -20.93
C GLY A 74 8.29 -16.99 -22.36
N LYS A 75 9.31 -16.18 -22.64
CA LYS A 75 9.59 -15.66 -23.99
C LYS A 75 10.13 -16.75 -24.93
N GLU A 76 10.94 -17.68 -24.43
CA GLU A 76 11.54 -18.75 -25.22
C GLU A 76 10.56 -19.90 -25.55
N HIS A 77 9.78 -20.33 -24.57
CA HIS A 77 9.00 -21.57 -24.64
C HIS A 77 7.48 -21.36 -24.65
N GLY A 78 7.01 -20.14 -24.93
CA GLY A 78 5.63 -19.68 -24.76
C GLY A 78 4.49 -20.65 -25.15
N GLY A 79 3.30 -20.41 -24.59
CA GLY A 79 2.12 -21.27 -24.78
C GLY A 79 2.17 -22.54 -23.93
N PHE A 80 1.57 -23.64 -24.41
CA PHE A 80 1.46 -24.88 -23.64
C PHE A 80 2.81 -25.54 -23.33
N LYS A 81 3.84 -25.34 -24.16
CA LYS A 81 5.20 -25.88 -23.94
C LYS A 81 5.86 -25.26 -22.70
N GLY A 82 5.61 -23.98 -22.44
CA GLY A 82 6.15 -23.26 -21.29
C GLY A 82 5.65 -23.78 -19.95
N ILE A 83 4.45 -24.39 -19.90
CA ILE A 83 3.91 -24.98 -18.66
C ILE A 83 4.79 -26.13 -18.16
N ILE A 84 5.42 -26.86 -19.07
CA ILE A 84 6.29 -28.00 -18.76
C ILE A 84 7.75 -27.54 -18.68
N ALA A 85 8.19 -26.73 -19.65
CA ALA A 85 9.58 -26.27 -19.73
C ALA A 85 9.96 -25.29 -18.61
N CYS A 86 9.05 -24.40 -18.20
CA CYS A 86 9.32 -23.34 -17.22
C CYS A 86 8.90 -23.72 -15.79
N GLN A 87 8.76 -25.01 -15.46
CA GLN A 87 8.36 -25.44 -14.12
C GLN A 87 9.39 -25.07 -13.05
N GLU A 88 10.67 -25.27 -13.36
CA GLU A 88 11.76 -24.95 -12.45
C GLU A 88 11.83 -23.46 -12.11
N PRO A 89 11.94 -22.51 -13.09
CA PRO A 89 11.95 -21.08 -12.76
C PRO A 89 10.62 -20.63 -12.11
N CYS A 90 9.49 -21.26 -12.45
CA CYS A 90 8.21 -20.99 -11.79
C CYS A 90 8.24 -21.37 -10.30
N ASN A 91 8.82 -22.51 -9.95
CA ASN A 91 8.91 -22.96 -8.55
C ASN A 91 9.89 -22.09 -7.75
N GLN A 92 11.04 -21.73 -8.33
CA GLN A 92 11.99 -20.80 -7.69
C GLN A 92 11.32 -19.44 -7.40
N MET A 93 10.59 -18.90 -8.37
CA MET A 93 9.83 -17.66 -8.18
C MET A 93 8.76 -17.79 -7.08
N LYS A 94 8.00 -18.89 -7.06
CA LYS A 94 6.98 -19.15 -6.03
C LYS A 94 7.60 -19.24 -4.63
N GLU A 95 8.70 -19.97 -4.49
CA GLU A 95 9.41 -20.11 -3.22
C GLU A 95 9.94 -18.78 -2.71
N CYS A 96 10.49 -17.95 -3.60
CA CYS A 96 10.93 -16.60 -3.25
C CYS A 96 9.74 -15.73 -2.79
N ILE A 97 8.64 -15.73 -3.55
CA ILE A 97 7.44 -14.95 -3.22
C ILE A 97 6.84 -15.40 -1.87
N ALA A 98 6.74 -16.71 -1.63
CA ALA A 98 6.14 -17.25 -0.42
C ALA A 98 6.86 -16.78 0.85
N LYS A 99 8.19 -16.66 0.83
CA LYS A 99 8.99 -16.17 1.98
C LYS A 99 8.53 -14.79 2.45
N TYR A 100 8.36 -13.85 1.53
CA TYR A 100 7.94 -12.49 1.85
C TYR A 100 6.44 -12.35 2.08
N PHE A 101 5.62 -13.22 1.51
CA PHE A 101 4.17 -13.20 1.77
C PHE A 101 3.80 -13.52 3.21
N HIS A 102 4.59 -14.37 3.85
CA HIS A 102 4.39 -14.75 5.25
C HIS A 102 5.10 -13.81 6.24
N ASP A 103 5.89 -12.86 5.75
CA ASP A 103 6.56 -11.87 6.57
C ASP A 103 5.57 -10.75 6.99
N THR A 104 5.23 -10.75 8.28
CA THR A 104 4.36 -9.74 8.88
C THR A 104 4.98 -8.35 8.88
N GLU A 105 6.31 -8.28 9.00
CA GLU A 105 7.01 -7.01 9.05
C GLU A 105 6.98 -6.33 7.68
N PHE A 106 7.27 -7.09 6.62
CA PHE A 106 7.09 -6.64 5.24
C PHE A 106 5.66 -6.18 4.96
N ARG A 107 4.65 -6.97 5.36
CA ARG A 107 3.23 -6.60 5.22
C ARG A 107 2.91 -5.26 5.90
N ASN A 108 3.45 -5.03 7.10
CA ASN A 108 3.25 -3.77 7.82
C ASN A 108 3.88 -2.60 7.06
N MET A 109 5.09 -2.75 6.53
CA MET A 109 5.76 -1.68 5.76
C MET A 109 5.02 -1.33 4.46
N VAL A 110 4.48 -2.33 3.75
CA VAL A 110 3.64 -2.11 2.56
C VAL A 110 2.30 -1.46 2.94
N THR A 111 1.76 -1.80 4.10
CA THR A 111 0.55 -1.16 4.64
C THR A 111 0.80 0.31 4.98
N GLU A 112 1.92 0.60 5.63
CA GLU A 112 2.33 1.97 5.94
C GLU A 112 2.57 2.81 4.67
N GLU A 113 3.17 2.22 3.64
CA GLU A 113 3.30 2.85 2.32
C GLU A 113 1.93 3.26 1.76
N TYR A 114 0.97 2.34 1.74
CA TYR A 114 -0.38 2.61 1.25
C TYR A 114 -1.09 3.70 2.07
N LEU A 115 -1.01 3.61 3.39
CA LEU A 115 -1.63 4.59 4.28
C LEU A 115 -1.02 5.99 4.08
N ASN A 116 0.29 6.09 3.92
CA ASN A 116 0.96 7.36 3.70
C ASN A 116 0.57 7.98 2.35
N GLU A 117 0.43 7.17 1.29
CA GLU A 117 -0.11 7.65 0.01
C GLU A 117 -1.55 8.13 0.11
N ARG A 118 -2.39 7.38 0.84
CA ARG A 118 -3.79 7.72 1.04
C ARG A 118 -3.95 9.02 1.82
N SER A 119 -3.20 9.18 2.91
CA SER A 119 -3.18 10.39 3.71
C SER A 119 -2.60 11.58 2.93
N HIS A 120 -1.55 11.36 2.14
CA HIS A 120 -0.99 12.37 1.24
C HIS A 120 -2.03 12.86 0.23
N TYR A 121 -2.74 11.93 -0.41
CA TYR A 121 -3.81 12.25 -1.36
C TYR A 121 -4.96 13.02 -0.71
N ARG A 122 -5.38 12.62 0.49
CA ARG A 122 -6.44 13.32 1.23
C ARG A 122 -6.05 14.74 1.66
N GLN A 123 -4.78 14.94 1.99
CA GLN A 123 -4.24 16.24 2.40
C GLN A 123 -4.02 17.18 1.21
N THR A 124 -3.47 16.67 0.11
CA THR A 124 -2.91 17.49 -0.99
C THR A 124 -3.68 17.36 -2.32
N GLY A 125 -4.48 16.31 -2.48
CA GLY A 125 -5.13 15.96 -3.74
C GLY A 125 -4.20 15.29 -4.76
N ILE A 126 -2.91 15.12 -4.43
CA ILE A 126 -1.92 14.51 -5.33
C ILE A 126 -1.97 12.99 -5.19
N LYS A 127 -2.32 12.31 -6.28
CA LYS A 127 -2.37 10.84 -6.32
C LYS A 127 -1.01 10.24 -6.70
N THR A 128 -0.67 9.11 -6.09
CA THR A 128 0.48 8.29 -6.47
C THR A 128 -0.01 7.06 -7.24
N PRO A 129 -0.12 7.12 -8.59
CA PRO A 129 -0.56 5.97 -9.36
C PRO A 129 0.52 4.89 -9.34
N ARG A 130 0.17 3.69 -8.85
CA ARG A 130 1.06 2.52 -8.91
C ARG A 130 1.06 1.83 -10.27
N TYR A 131 -0.04 1.95 -11.01
CA TYR A 131 -0.14 1.48 -12.38
C TYR A 131 -0.30 2.67 -13.32
N ILE A 132 0.57 2.73 -14.32
CA ILE A 132 0.41 3.63 -15.45
C ILE A 132 -0.03 2.75 -16.62
N GLN A 133 -1.28 2.93 -17.06
CA GLN A 133 -1.95 2.03 -18.00
C GLN A 133 -2.06 0.59 -17.47
N LYS A 134 -1.14 -0.29 -17.87
CA LYS A 134 -1.08 -1.71 -17.46
C LYS A 134 0.24 -2.06 -16.77
N GLU A 135 1.17 -1.13 -16.71
CA GLU A 135 2.51 -1.36 -16.19
C GLU A 135 2.60 -0.87 -14.76
N TRP A 136 3.22 -1.68 -13.91
CA TRP A 136 3.60 -1.27 -12.56
C TRP A 136 4.71 -0.22 -12.67
N GLN A 137 4.53 0.91 -12.01
CA GLN A 137 5.53 1.97 -12.01
C GLN A 137 6.75 1.51 -11.21
N ASN A 138 7.89 1.38 -11.88
CA ASN A 138 9.14 1.01 -11.22
C ASN A 138 9.59 2.10 -10.24
N ARG A 139 10.06 1.66 -9.06
CA ARG A 139 10.67 2.56 -8.06
C ARG A 139 12.00 3.09 -8.61
N ASN A 140 12.28 4.37 -8.38
CA ASN A 140 13.58 4.95 -8.71
C ASN A 140 14.61 4.55 -7.64
N LEU A 141 15.38 3.50 -7.91
CA LEU A 141 16.36 2.94 -6.98
C LEU A 141 17.49 3.90 -6.59
N VAL A 142 17.74 4.94 -7.39
CA VAL A 142 18.81 5.92 -7.12
C VAL A 142 18.36 6.92 -6.06
N ASN A 143 17.16 7.46 -6.22
CA ASN A 143 16.65 8.52 -5.35
C ASN A 143 15.87 7.98 -4.12
N ASP A 144 15.33 6.77 -4.22
CA ASP A 144 14.52 6.12 -3.18
C ASP A 144 14.92 4.65 -3.07
N PRO A 145 16.02 4.33 -2.34
CA PRO A 145 16.49 2.97 -2.20
C PRO A 145 15.43 2.09 -1.49
N PRO A 146 15.22 0.85 -1.93
CA PRO A 146 14.17 -0.01 -1.39
C PRO A 146 14.45 -0.60 -0.01
N PHE A 147 15.72 -0.61 0.42
CA PHE A 147 16.16 -1.29 1.63
C PHE A 147 16.88 -0.36 2.57
N ASP A 148 16.73 -0.62 3.87
CA ASP A 148 17.54 0.01 4.92
C ASP A 148 18.92 -0.67 5.01
N GLU A 149 19.74 -0.18 5.95
CA GLU A 149 21.07 -0.74 6.23
C GLU A 149 21.01 -2.21 6.70
N ASN A 150 19.87 -2.66 7.22
CA ASN A 150 19.63 -4.01 7.69
C ASN A 150 19.02 -4.93 6.61
N GLY A 151 18.79 -4.43 5.39
CA GLY A 151 18.16 -5.17 4.31
C GLY A 151 16.63 -5.29 4.40
N LYS A 152 15.99 -4.52 5.28
CA LYS A 152 14.53 -4.47 5.45
C LYS A 152 13.89 -3.48 4.49
N TYR A 153 12.68 -3.81 4.04
CA TYR A 153 11.92 -2.97 3.11
C TYR A 153 11.53 -1.60 3.70
N ILE A 154 11.76 -0.55 2.93
CA ILE A 154 11.39 0.84 3.22
C ILE A 154 10.14 1.24 2.40
N PRO A 155 9.13 1.91 3.01
CA PRO A 155 7.94 2.37 2.30
C PRO A 155 8.32 3.41 1.25
N GLN A 156 7.72 3.35 0.06
CA GLN A 156 8.05 4.31 -1.00
C GLN A 156 7.57 5.71 -0.65
N LYS A 157 8.32 6.72 -1.09
CA LYS A 157 7.89 8.12 -0.99
C LYS A 157 6.69 8.40 -1.92
N PRO A 158 5.60 9.03 -1.45
CA PRO A 158 4.51 9.47 -2.31
C PRO A 158 4.95 10.49 -3.36
N ASN A 159 4.27 10.50 -4.51
CA ASN A 159 4.57 11.45 -5.58
C ASN A 159 4.28 12.89 -5.12
N GLY A 160 5.26 13.79 -5.30
CA GLY A 160 5.11 15.20 -4.92
C GLY A 160 5.38 15.51 -3.44
N TRP A 161 5.76 14.51 -2.64
CA TRP A 161 6.06 14.66 -1.22
C TRP A 161 7.00 15.83 -0.90
N ASP A 162 8.16 15.87 -1.55
CA ASP A 162 9.19 16.89 -1.28
C ASP A 162 8.70 18.31 -1.61
N LYS A 163 7.77 18.46 -2.56
CA LYS A 163 7.17 19.76 -2.90
C LYS A 163 6.10 20.17 -1.90
N SER A 164 5.27 19.21 -1.47
CA SER A 164 4.15 19.47 -0.55
C SER A 164 4.58 19.78 0.88
N TYR A 165 5.71 19.23 1.31
CA TYR A 165 6.17 19.30 2.71
C TYR A 165 7.50 20.02 2.91
N LYS A 166 8.00 20.72 1.88
CA LYS A 166 9.28 21.46 1.94
C LYS A 166 9.33 22.48 3.08
N GLU A 167 8.23 23.19 3.29
CA GLU A 167 8.14 24.31 4.24
C GLU A 167 7.53 23.90 5.58
N THR A 168 6.57 22.98 5.55
CA THR A 168 5.81 22.54 6.72
C THR A 168 6.46 21.36 7.46
N GLY A 169 7.39 20.65 6.81
CA GLY A 169 7.95 19.40 7.34
C GLY A 169 7.00 18.22 7.22
N PRO A 170 7.43 17.02 7.66
CA PRO A 170 6.61 15.81 7.55
C PRO A 170 5.33 15.94 8.40
N PRO A 171 4.16 15.54 7.86
CA PRO A 171 2.89 15.67 8.56
C PRO A 171 2.78 14.67 9.72
N SER A 172 1.98 15.01 10.73
CA SER A 172 1.83 14.21 11.96
C SER A 172 1.35 12.77 11.75
N TRP A 173 0.63 12.51 10.66
CA TRP A 173 0.16 11.17 10.32
C TRP A 173 1.23 10.30 9.66
N ALA A 174 2.35 10.86 9.21
CA ALA A 174 3.42 10.10 8.57
C ALA A 174 4.25 9.40 9.64
N SER A 175 4.08 8.08 9.73
CA SER A 175 4.84 7.21 10.63
C SER A 175 6.31 7.10 10.21
N TYR A 176 6.56 7.08 8.90
CA TYR A 176 7.89 6.95 8.31
C TYR A 176 8.46 8.32 7.95
N ASN A 177 9.69 8.58 8.40
CA ASN A 177 10.40 9.80 8.05
C ASN A 177 11.13 9.61 6.73
N TYR A 178 10.57 10.18 5.67
CA TYR A 178 11.22 10.19 4.36
C TYR A 178 12.35 11.22 4.35
N ASN A 179 13.57 10.79 4.03
CA ASN A 179 14.68 11.71 3.82
C ASN A 179 14.32 12.72 2.74
N PHE A 180 14.44 14.01 3.03
CA PHE A 180 14.34 15.06 2.01
C PHE A 180 15.62 15.02 1.19
N ASN A 181 15.51 14.67 -0.09
CA ASN A 181 16.61 14.89 -1.01
C ASN A 181 16.60 16.38 -1.37
N SER A 182 17.71 17.06 -1.10
CA SER A 182 17.94 18.48 -1.42
C SER A 182 17.94 18.75 -2.92
#